data_AF-A0A7N2R0T8-F1
#
_entry.id   AF-A0A7N2R0T8-F1
#
_cell.length_a   1.000
_cell.length_b   1.000
_cell.length_c   1.000
_cell.angle_alpha   90.00
_cell.angle_beta   90.00
_cell.angle_gamma   90.00
#
_symmetry.space_group_name_H-M   'P 1'
#
loop_
_entity.id
_entity.type
_entity.pdbx_description
1 polymer ?
#
loop_
_entity_poly.entity_id
_entity_poly.type
_entity_poly.pdbx_seq_one_letter_code
_entity_poly.pdbx_strand_id
1 'polypeptide(L)'
;MMMRITAKKISSTKTAIDKNSKPPPPYDPFNKKPIIEEPNDPKDLQEIFHNMRAKDGLFNNAVKMFDALSKDGLTHEALELFSQIKDKGHMPDVVAHTAIIEAYANAGQPKECLKVYLRMLASGVAPNAYTYTVLIKGLAKNANYIGDAKKYVMEMMGKGMRPNAGTYTAVFEALAKEQKVDEAREFVEQMKSKGFVPNEAAVREVLNNKRGQVIITVINVLFGK
;
A
#
# COMPACT_ATOMS: atom_id res chain seq x y z
N MET A 1 23.38 48.30 -62.14
CA MET A 1 22.10 48.64 -62.81
C MET A 1 21.03 47.72 -62.27
N MET A 2 19.87 48.29 -61.97
CA MET A 2 18.72 47.65 -61.31
C MET A 2 18.19 46.41 -62.05
N MET A 3 17.60 45.45 -61.33
CA MET A 3 16.13 45.32 -61.27
C MET A 3 15.68 44.13 -60.42
N ARG A 4 14.71 44.41 -59.55
CA ARG A 4 13.86 43.45 -58.84
C ARG A 4 12.90 42.81 -59.84
N ILE A 5 12.69 41.49 -59.76
CA ILE A 5 11.43 40.86 -60.21
C ILE A 5 10.97 39.85 -59.14
N THR A 6 10.07 40.37 -58.31
CA THR A 6 8.85 39.76 -57.73
C THR A 6 8.75 38.25 -57.56
N ALA A 7 8.58 37.85 -56.30
CA ALA A 7 7.95 36.59 -55.90
C ALA A 7 6.42 36.75 -55.82
N LYS A 8 5.67 35.73 -56.26
CA LYS A 8 4.31 35.47 -55.72
C LYS A 8 3.95 33.97 -55.81
N LYS A 9 3.83 33.36 -54.62
CA LYS A 9 3.02 32.21 -54.10
C LYS A 9 2.81 30.97 -55.02
N ILE A 10 2.87 29.74 -54.48
CA ILE A 10 1.71 29.04 -53.86
C ILE A 10 2.17 27.85 -52.96
N SER A 11 1.62 27.81 -51.73
CA SER A 11 1.01 26.72 -50.94
C SER A 11 1.57 25.27 -50.78
N SER A 12 1.54 24.85 -49.49
CA SER A 12 1.10 23.57 -48.87
C SER A 12 1.89 22.26 -49.01
N THR A 13 2.46 21.87 -47.85
CA THR A 13 2.46 20.56 -47.16
C THR A 13 2.63 19.26 -47.95
N LYS A 14 3.70 18.52 -47.63
CA LYS A 14 3.71 17.05 -47.42
C LYS A 14 4.95 16.64 -46.61
N THR A 15 4.71 15.81 -45.59
CA THR A 15 5.67 15.21 -44.66
C THR A 15 6.66 14.31 -45.41
N ALA A 16 7.96 14.53 -45.22
CA ALA A 16 9.02 13.72 -45.82
C ALA A 16 9.77 12.94 -44.72
N ILE A 17 9.83 11.63 -44.92
CA ILE A 17 10.63 10.66 -44.15
C ILE A 17 12.10 11.05 -44.28
N ASP A 18 12.80 11.18 -43.15
CA ASP A 18 14.21 11.52 -43.11
C ASP A 18 15.05 10.37 -43.71
N LYS A 19 15.68 10.65 -44.85
CA LYS A 19 16.55 9.73 -45.60
C LYS A 19 17.94 9.57 -44.97
N ASN A 20 18.17 10.08 -43.75
CA ASN A 20 19.47 10.03 -43.06
C ASN A 20 19.56 9.06 -41.87
N SER A 21 18.61 8.13 -41.67
CA SER A 21 18.76 7.10 -40.63
C SER A 21 19.78 6.04 -41.05
N LYS A 22 20.93 5.98 -40.34
CA LYS A 22 21.97 4.98 -40.59
C LYS A 22 21.43 3.56 -40.34
N PRO A 23 21.82 2.56 -41.14
CA PRO A 23 21.40 1.18 -40.92
C PRO A 23 21.92 0.67 -39.55
N PRO A 24 21.19 -0.23 -38.89
CA PRO A 24 21.60 -0.78 -37.60
C PRO A 24 22.91 -1.56 -37.72
N PRO A 25 23.72 -1.62 -36.64
CA PRO A 25 25.00 -2.29 -36.66
C PRO A 25 24.87 -3.82 -36.88
N PRO A 26 25.92 -4.48 -37.41
CA PRO A 26 25.92 -5.92 -37.65
C PRO A 26 25.72 -6.73 -36.36
N TYR A 27 24.93 -7.79 -36.46
CA TYR A 27 24.62 -8.70 -35.36
C TYR A 27 25.88 -9.41 -34.84
N ASP A 28 26.14 -9.29 -33.53
CA ASP A 28 27.22 -9.99 -32.81
C ASP A 28 26.63 -11.18 -32.03
N PRO A 29 26.88 -12.44 -32.45
CA PRO A 29 26.31 -13.64 -31.84
C PRO A 29 26.80 -13.95 -30.42
N PHE A 30 27.75 -13.19 -29.85
CA PHE A 30 28.32 -13.45 -28.52
C PHE A 30 27.98 -12.39 -27.45
N ASN A 31 27.20 -11.36 -27.77
CA ASN A 31 26.86 -10.30 -26.81
C ASN A 31 25.44 -10.47 -26.22
N LYS A 32 25.34 -10.60 -24.89
CA LYS A 32 24.14 -11.03 -24.15
C LYS A 32 23.06 -9.94 -23.95
N LYS A 33 22.70 -9.17 -24.98
CA LYS A 33 21.47 -8.36 -24.94
C LYS A 33 20.33 -9.13 -25.61
N PRO A 34 19.12 -9.23 -25.01
CA PRO A 34 18.01 -9.96 -25.62
C PRO A 34 17.60 -9.35 -26.96
N ILE A 35 17.25 -10.22 -27.91
CA ILE A 35 16.83 -9.94 -29.29
C ILE A 35 15.32 -9.58 -29.35
N ILE A 36 14.62 -9.61 -28.22
CA ILE A 36 13.17 -9.37 -28.19
C ILE A 36 12.91 -7.86 -28.19
N GLU A 37 12.37 -7.37 -29.30
CA GLU A 37 11.98 -5.97 -29.50
C GLU A 37 10.85 -5.56 -28.54
N GLU A 38 10.99 -4.34 -27.99
CA GLU A 38 9.96 -3.71 -27.16
C GLU A 38 8.68 -3.46 -27.98
N PRO A 39 7.48 -3.58 -27.39
CA PRO A 39 6.23 -3.41 -28.12
C PRO A 39 6.02 -1.97 -28.65
N ASN A 40 5.37 -1.88 -29.80
CA ASN A 40 5.27 -0.71 -30.69
C ASN A 40 4.32 0.44 -30.26
N ASP A 41 3.72 0.45 -29.07
CA ASP A 41 2.95 1.63 -28.61
C ASP A 41 2.99 1.81 -27.08
N PRO A 42 4.02 2.50 -26.56
CA PRO A 42 3.95 3.17 -25.29
C PRO A 42 3.38 4.56 -25.52
N LYS A 43 2.44 5.04 -24.70
CA LYS A 43 2.20 6.50 -24.66
C LYS A 43 3.44 7.17 -24.09
N ASP A 44 4.36 7.43 -25.01
CA ASP A 44 5.66 8.06 -24.91
C ASP A 44 6.41 7.69 -23.63
N LEU A 45 7.19 6.60 -23.65
CA LEU A 45 8.07 6.22 -22.54
C LEU A 45 8.97 7.38 -22.12
N GLN A 46 9.33 8.28 -23.04
CA GLN A 46 10.07 9.50 -22.71
C GLN A 46 9.19 10.51 -21.98
N GLU A 47 7.93 10.67 -22.37
CA GLU A 47 6.96 11.49 -21.63
C GLU A 47 6.64 10.89 -20.25
N ILE A 48 6.48 9.57 -20.14
CA ILE A 48 6.29 8.88 -18.85
C ILE A 48 7.54 9.08 -17.99
N PHE A 49 8.75 8.90 -18.55
CA PHE A 49 9.99 9.13 -17.83
C PHE A 49 10.16 10.60 -17.42
N HIS A 50 9.77 11.53 -18.29
CA HIS A 50 9.78 12.96 -18.02
C HIS A 50 8.74 13.32 -16.95
N ASN A 51 7.52 12.79 -17.02
CA ASN A 51 6.47 12.96 -16.01
C ASN A 51 6.87 12.33 -14.67
N MET A 52 7.54 11.17 -14.69
CA MET A 52 8.14 10.52 -13.52
C MET A 52 9.22 11.40 -12.89
N ARG A 53 10.00 12.12 -13.69
CA ARG A 53 11.10 12.96 -13.18
C ARG A 53 10.69 14.39 -12.82
N ALA A 54 9.68 14.95 -13.51
CA ALA A 54 9.39 16.38 -13.51
C ALA A 54 8.05 16.78 -12.88
N LYS A 55 7.05 15.88 -12.80
CA LYS A 55 5.71 16.22 -12.24
C LYS A 55 5.55 15.74 -10.80
N ASP A 56 5.31 14.45 -10.60
CA ASP A 56 5.03 13.89 -9.26
C ASP A 56 6.29 13.35 -8.57
N GLY A 57 7.41 13.23 -9.29
CA GLY A 57 8.63 12.57 -8.80
C GLY A 57 8.57 11.04 -8.94
N LEU A 58 9.75 10.42 -9.04
CA LEU A 58 9.91 9.00 -9.35
C LEU A 58 9.22 8.13 -8.29
N PHE A 59 9.25 8.60 -7.05
CA PHE A 59 8.64 7.93 -5.90
C PHE A 59 7.11 7.89 -5.97
N ASN A 60 6.44 9.00 -6.27
CA ASN A 60 4.98 9.03 -6.31
C ASN A 60 4.41 8.19 -7.46
N ASN A 61 5.11 8.11 -8.60
CA ASN A 61 4.73 7.24 -9.69
C ASN A 61 4.95 5.77 -9.35
N ALA A 62 6.03 5.45 -8.65
CA ALA A 62 6.28 4.10 -8.15
C ALA A 62 5.24 3.66 -7.11
N VAL A 63 4.76 4.57 -6.26
CA VAL A 63 3.64 4.32 -5.33
C VAL A 63 2.34 4.05 -6.08
N LYS A 64 2.03 4.81 -7.15
CA LYS A 64 0.85 4.56 -8.01
C LYS A 64 0.95 3.20 -8.73
N MET A 65 2.14 2.84 -9.24
CA MET A 65 2.39 1.52 -9.84
C MET A 65 2.25 0.41 -8.81
N PHE A 66 2.77 0.59 -7.61
CA PHE A 66 2.63 -0.37 -6.52
C PHE A 66 1.16 -0.58 -6.12
N ASP A 67 0.37 0.50 -6.01
CA ASP A 67 -1.06 0.45 -5.69
C ASP A 67 -1.85 -0.31 -6.77
N ALA A 68 -1.56 -0.06 -8.04
CA ALA A 68 -2.17 -0.80 -9.16
C ALA A 68 -1.81 -2.30 -9.12
N LEU A 69 -0.52 -2.63 -9.01
CA LEU A 69 -0.05 -4.02 -8.95
C LEU A 69 -0.64 -4.79 -7.75
N SER A 70 -0.80 -4.11 -6.61
CA SER A 70 -1.40 -4.71 -5.41
C SER A 70 -2.89 -4.96 -5.56
N LYS A 71 -3.63 -4.05 -6.22
CA LYS A 71 -5.06 -4.23 -6.53
C LYS A 71 -5.30 -5.38 -7.51
N ASP A 72 -4.37 -5.60 -8.42
CA ASP A 72 -4.42 -6.69 -9.40
C ASP A 72 -3.86 -8.02 -8.85
N GLY A 73 -3.45 -8.05 -7.57
CA GLY A 73 -2.97 -9.27 -6.90
C GLY A 73 -1.54 -9.67 -7.27
N LEU A 74 -0.85 -8.87 -8.09
CA LEU A 74 0.54 -9.03 -8.55
C LEU A 74 1.53 -8.63 -7.44
N THR A 75 1.39 -9.32 -6.32
CA THR A 75 2.06 -9.02 -5.05
C THR A 75 3.57 -9.27 -5.09
N HIS A 76 4.03 -10.22 -5.92
CA HIS A 76 5.46 -10.46 -6.14
C HIS A 76 6.15 -9.30 -6.86
N GLU A 77 5.56 -8.82 -7.95
CA GLU A 77 6.07 -7.71 -8.76
C GLU A 77 6.06 -6.40 -7.99
N ALA A 78 5.00 -6.16 -7.20
CA ALA A 78 4.93 -5.03 -6.29
C ALA A 78 6.08 -5.05 -5.27
N LEU A 79 6.37 -6.23 -4.68
CA LEU A 79 7.46 -6.40 -3.72
C LEU A 79 8.86 -6.26 -4.34
N GLU A 80 9.04 -6.67 -5.60
CA GLU A 80 10.28 -6.51 -6.36
C GLU A 80 10.53 -5.04 -6.69
N LEU A 81 9.52 -4.33 -7.21
CA LEU A 81 9.56 -2.89 -7.45
C LEU A 81 9.95 -2.14 -6.17
N PHE A 82 9.38 -2.54 -5.04
CA PHE A 82 9.71 -1.98 -3.74
C PHE A 82 11.16 -2.24 -3.30
N SER A 83 11.71 -3.41 -3.63
CA SER A 83 13.13 -3.72 -3.37
C SER A 83 14.05 -2.82 -4.18
N GLN A 84 13.76 -2.62 -5.47
CA GLN A 84 14.57 -1.79 -6.34
C GLN A 84 14.57 -0.30 -5.94
N ILE A 85 13.45 0.19 -5.37
CA ILE A 85 13.35 1.56 -4.83
C ILE A 85 14.19 1.71 -3.55
N LYS A 86 14.17 0.69 -2.69
CA LYS A 86 15.00 0.62 -1.48
C LYS A 86 16.49 0.62 -1.82
N ASP A 87 16.91 -0.17 -2.81
CA ASP A 87 18.32 -0.31 -3.21
C ASP A 87 18.87 0.96 -3.87
N LYS A 88 18.00 1.83 -4.40
CA LYS A 88 18.35 3.14 -4.96
C LYS A 88 18.32 4.29 -3.94
N GLY A 89 18.19 3.99 -2.64
CA GLY A 89 18.29 4.98 -1.56
C GLY A 89 17.05 5.85 -1.35
N HIS A 90 15.94 5.54 -2.03
CA HIS A 90 14.65 6.19 -1.77
C HIS A 90 13.90 5.37 -0.73
N MET A 91 14.12 5.65 0.54
CA MET A 91 13.47 4.95 1.65
C MET A 91 11.95 5.14 1.55
N PRO A 92 11.15 4.05 1.47
CA PRO A 92 9.71 4.18 1.39
C PRO A 92 9.16 4.76 2.69
N ASP A 93 8.48 5.90 2.57
CA ASP A 93 7.81 6.59 3.67
C ASP A 93 6.79 5.67 4.39
N VAL A 94 6.39 6.05 5.61
CA VAL A 94 5.33 5.44 6.41
C VAL A 94 4.07 5.23 5.58
N VAL A 95 3.73 6.18 4.71
CA VAL A 95 2.57 6.12 3.82
C VAL A 95 2.65 4.93 2.87
N ALA A 96 3.80 4.72 2.22
CA ALA A 96 3.98 3.63 1.27
C ALA A 96 3.78 2.29 1.96
N HIS A 97 4.55 2.00 3.03
CA HIS A 97 4.42 0.76 3.78
C HIS A 97 2.99 0.52 4.30
N THR A 98 2.33 1.58 4.79
CA THR A 98 0.97 1.46 5.32
C THR A 98 -0.03 1.09 4.23
N ALA A 99 0.09 1.68 3.03
CA ALA A 99 -0.74 1.32 1.88
C ALA A 99 -0.58 -0.16 1.49
N ILE A 100 0.64 -0.69 1.56
CA ILE A 100 0.89 -2.12 1.30
C ILE A 100 0.21 -3.00 2.35
N ILE A 101 0.36 -2.66 3.63
CA ILE A 101 -0.28 -3.40 4.73
C ILE A 101 -1.79 -3.37 4.54
N GLU A 102 -2.34 -2.23 4.12
CA GLU A 102 -3.78 -2.06 3.86
C GLU A 102 -4.25 -2.94 2.70
N ALA A 103 -3.49 -3.00 1.60
CA ALA A 103 -3.79 -3.87 0.48
C ALA A 103 -3.84 -5.35 0.91
N TYR A 104 -2.83 -5.83 1.64
CA TYR A 104 -2.82 -7.21 2.15
C TYR A 104 -3.92 -7.47 3.19
N ALA A 105 -4.22 -6.48 4.04
CA ALA A 105 -5.31 -6.59 5.01
C ALA A 105 -6.68 -6.70 4.32
N ASN A 106 -6.87 -6.00 3.21
CA ASN A 106 -8.08 -6.07 2.40
C ASN A 106 -8.17 -7.37 1.60
N ALA A 107 -7.03 -7.89 1.12
CA ALA A 107 -6.93 -9.20 0.48
C ALA A 107 -7.02 -10.40 1.46
N GLY A 108 -7.12 -10.15 2.77
CA GLY A 108 -7.22 -11.22 3.77
C GLY A 108 -5.93 -12.02 3.95
N GLN A 109 -4.77 -11.38 3.73
CA GLN A 109 -3.44 -12.00 3.81
C GLN A 109 -2.68 -11.51 5.06
N PRO A 110 -3.02 -11.99 6.27
CA PRO A 110 -2.43 -11.51 7.54
C PRO A 110 -0.93 -11.78 7.65
N LYS A 111 -0.45 -12.91 7.09
CA LYS A 111 0.98 -13.25 7.04
C LYS A 111 1.80 -12.19 6.30
N GLU A 112 1.28 -11.73 5.16
CA GLU A 112 1.95 -10.71 4.35
C GLU A 112 1.88 -9.33 5.03
N CYS A 113 0.78 -9.01 5.72
CA CYS A 113 0.71 -7.81 6.56
C CYS A 113 1.87 -7.75 7.58
N LEU A 114 2.13 -8.87 8.28
CA LEU A 114 3.23 -8.97 9.24
C LEU A 114 4.59 -8.83 8.58
N LYS A 115 4.82 -9.50 7.45
CA LYS A 115 6.10 -9.40 6.73
C LYS A 115 6.41 -7.97 6.32
N VAL A 116 5.42 -7.24 5.81
CA VAL A 116 5.60 -5.84 5.40
C VAL A 116 5.83 -4.95 6.62
N TYR A 117 5.10 -5.16 7.71
CA TYR A 117 5.33 -4.46 8.96
C TYR A 117 6.74 -4.70 9.52
N LEU A 118 7.23 -5.95 9.52
CA LEU A 118 8.58 -6.27 9.95
C LEU A 118 9.64 -5.66 9.02
N ARG A 119 9.37 -5.63 7.70
CA ARG A 119 10.23 -4.97 6.72
C ARG A 119 10.30 -3.46 6.94
N MET A 120 9.18 -2.83 7.33
CA MET A 120 9.09 -1.42 7.69
C MET A 120 10.03 -1.10 8.86
N LEU A 121 9.94 -1.90 9.94
CA LEU A 121 10.83 -1.76 11.11
C LEU A 121 12.29 -2.00 10.76
N ALA A 122 12.59 -3.06 10.01
CA ALA A 122 13.96 -3.40 9.58
C ALA A 122 14.57 -2.35 8.64
N SER A 123 13.74 -1.53 7.99
CA SER A 123 14.18 -0.42 7.15
C SER A 123 14.26 0.90 7.91
N GLY A 124 14.11 0.88 9.25
CA GLY A 124 14.22 2.07 10.10
C GLY A 124 13.00 2.99 10.05
N VAL A 125 11.89 2.56 9.43
CA VAL A 125 10.67 3.35 9.32
C VAL A 125 9.76 3.06 10.52
N ALA A 126 9.44 4.09 11.29
CA ALA A 126 8.60 3.95 12.48
C ALA A 126 7.10 3.94 12.12
N PRO A 127 6.33 2.91 12.52
CA PRO A 127 4.88 2.88 12.29
C PRO A 127 4.16 3.93 13.12
N ASN A 128 3.14 4.54 12.52
CA ASN A 128 2.25 5.49 13.21
C ASN A 128 0.95 4.78 13.66
N ALA A 129 0.07 5.52 14.34
CA ALA A 129 -1.19 4.98 14.85
C ALA A 129 -2.10 4.40 13.75
N TYR A 130 -2.07 4.98 12.54
CA TYR A 130 -2.81 4.48 11.40
C TYR A 130 -2.23 3.14 10.90
N THR A 131 -0.90 3.03 10.79
CA THR A 131 -0.23 1.77 10.42
C THR A 131 -0.62 0.63 11.37
N TYR A 132 -0.61 0.86 12.68
CA TYR A 132 -1.06 -0.13 13.66
C TYR A 132 -2.54 -0.48 13.46
N THR A 133 -3.41 0.51 13.26
CA THR A 133 -4.84 0.30 13.03
C THR A 133 -5.08 -0.65 11.87
N VAL A 134 -4.41 -0.41 10.73
CA VAL A 134 -4.53 -1.24 9.52
C VAL A 134 -4.00 -2.65 9.79
N LEU A 135 -2.81 -2.78 10.38
CA LEU A 135 -2.20 -4.07 10.72
C LEU A 135 -3.12 -4.90 11.63
N ILE A 136 -3.58 -4.32 12.73
CA ILE A 136 -4.43 -5.00 13.73
C ILE A 136 -5.73 -5.47 13.09
N LYS A 137 -6.39 -4.62 12.30
CA LYS A 137 -7.60 -5.00 11.57
C LYS A 137 -7.34 -6.12 10.57
N GLY A 138 -6.23 -6.08 9.85
CA GLY A 138 -5.84 -7.14 8.91
C GLY A 138 -5.61 -8.48 9.61
N LEU A 139 -4.95 -8.47 10.76
CA LEU A 139 -4.69 -9.68 11.56
C LEU A 139 -5.95 -10.25 12.18
N ALA A 140 -6.82 -9.39 12.73
CA ALA A 140 -8.06 -9.80 13.39
C ALA A 140 -9.08 -10.47 12.45
N LYS A 141 -8.91 -10.35 11.13
CA LYS A 141 -9.76 -11.05 10.15
C LYS A 141 -9.53 -12.57 10.13
N ASN A 142 -8.41 -13.07 10.67
CA ASN A 142 -8.08 -14.49 10.67
C ASN A 142 -7.88 -15.00 12.09
N ALA A 143 -8.59 -16.07 12.46
CA ALA A 143 -8.57 -16.67 13.79
C ALA A 143 -7.16 -17.01 14.30
N ASN A 144 -6.28 -17.46 13.39
CA ASN A 144 -4.91 -17.86 13.74
C ASN A 144 -4.01 -16.68 14.13
N TYR A 145 -4.40 -15.44 13.80
CA TYR A 145 -3.60 -14.22 14.02
C TYR A 145 -4.22 -13.30 15.08
N ILE A 146 -5.27 -13.73 15.79
CA ILE A 146 -5.88 -12.94 16.88
C ILE A 146 -4.85 -12.65 17.98
N GLY A 147 -3.97 -13.61 18.29
CA GLY A 147 -2.88 -13.43 19.25
C GLY A 147 -1.93 -12.28 18.85
N ASP A 148 -1.53 -12.24 17.58
CA ASP A 148 -0.72 -11.14 17.04
C ASP A 148 -1.48 -9.82 17.08
N ALA A 149 -2.77 -9.81 16.70
CA ALA A 149 -3.59 -8.61 16.74
C ALA A 149 -3.63 -8.00 18.16
N LYS A 150 -3.85 -8.82 19.20
CA LYS A 150 -3.79 -8.39 20.60
C LYS A 150 -2.41 -7.84 20.99
N LYS A 151 -1.34 -8.54 20.60
CA LYS A 151 0.04 -8.11 20.85
C LYS A 151 0.29 -6.72 20.28
N TYR A 152 -0.12 -6.45 19.03
CA TYR A 152 0.10 -5.15 18.40
C TYR A 152 -0.79 -4.04 18.96
N VAL A 153 -1.98 -4.33 19.49
CA VAL A 153 -2.74 -3.35 20.30
C VAL A 153 -1.95 -2.97 21.55
N MET A 154 -1.41 -3.95 22.29
CA MET A 154 -0.64 -3.68 23.51
C MET A 154 0.67 -2.97 23.24
N GLU A 155 1.32 -3.26 22.10
CA GLU A 155 2.50 -2.54 21.64
C GLU A 155 2.17 -1.09 21.27
N MET A 156 1.11 -0.86 20.49
CA MET A 156 0.61 0.48 20.14
C MET A 156 0.40 1.32 21.40
N MET A 157 -0.26 0.76 22.41
CA MET A 157 -0.49 1.41 23.70
C MET A 157 0.80 1.62 24.49
N GLY A 158 1.73 0.66 24.46
CA GLY A 158 3.05 0.79 25.08
C GLY A 158 3.90 1.91 24.49
N LYS A 159 3.67 2.25 23.22
CA LYS A 159 4.28 3.40 22.53
C LYS A 159 3.51 4.71 22.71
N GLY A 160 2.54 4.76 23.62
CA GLY A 160 1.73 5.95 23.92
C GLY A 160 0.64 6.27 22.89
N MET A 161 0.41 5.41 21.89
CA MET A 161 -0.66 5.60 20.91
C MET A 161 -1.96 4.98 21.43
N ARG A 162 -3.08 5.69 21.27
CA ARG A 162 -4.40 5.19 21.69
C ARG A 162 -5.10 4.47 20.53
N PRO A 163 -5.49 3.20 20.69
CA PRO A 163 -6.29 2.51 19.68
C PRO A 163 -7.68 3.17 19.58
N ASN A 164 -8.12 3.46 18.35
CA ASN A 164 -9.47 3.99 18.12
C ASN A 164 -10.53 2.88 18.20
N ALA A 165 -11.81 3.27 18.24
CA ALA A 165 -12.96 2.36 18.32
C ALA A 165 -12.90 1.21 17.32
N GLY A 166 -12.62 1.52 16.05
CA GLY A 166 -12.54 0.50 15.01
C GLY A 166 -11.37 -0.47 15.17
N THR A 167 -10.28 -0.07 15.83
CA THR A 167 -9.07 -0.89 16.01
C THR A 167 -9.31 -2.00 17.02
N TYR A 168 -9.71 -1.65 18.25
CA TYR A 168 -9.92 -2.66 19.29
C TYR A 168 -11.21 -3.45 19.05
N THR A 169 -12.26 -2.83 18.50
CA THR A 169 -13.52 -3.54 18.18
C THR A 169 -13.26 -4.67 17.19
N ALA A 170 -12.37 -4.52 16.21
CA ALA A 170 -12.03 -5.60 15.28
C ALA A 170 -11.48 -6.85 16.01
N VAL A 171 -10.66 -6.65 17.05
CA VAL A 171 -10.10 -7.76 17.87
C VAL A 171 -11.19 -8.43 18.69
N PHE A 172 -12.07 -7.64 19.32
CA PHE A 172 -13.18 -8.19 20.11
C PHE A 172 -14.23 -8.90 19.26
N GLU A 173 -14.52 -8.40 18.05
CA GLU A 173 -15.37 -9.10 17.08
C GLU A 173 -14.76 -10.45 16.69
N ALA A 174 -13.44 -10.51 16.49
CA ALA A 174 -12.75 -11.75 16.17
C ALA A 174 -12.82 -12.75 17.33
N LEU A 175 -12.53 -12.32 18.56
CA LEU A 175 -12.63 -13.16 19.77
C LEU A 175 -14.06 -13.67 20.00
N ALA A 176 -15.07 -12.82 19.80
CA ALA A 176 -16.47 -13.19 19.95
C ALA A 176 -16.92 -14.21 18.89
N LYS A 177 -16.43 -14.11 17.64
CA LYS A 177 -16.69 -15.11 16.59
C LYS A 177 -16.07 -16.47 16.91
N GLU A 178 -14.87 -16.46 17.48
CA GLU A 178 -14.17 -17.68 17.93
C GLU A 178 -14.63 -18.19 19.30
N GLN A 179 -15.67 -17.60 19.88
CA GLN A 179 -16.23 -17.96 21.21
C GLN A 179 -15.22 -17.85 22.36
N LYS A 180 -14.16 -17.05 22.20
CA LYS A 180 -13.09 -16.86 23.20
C LYS A 180 -13.41 -15.70 24.15
N VAL A 181 -14.56 -15.81 24.83
CA VAL A 181 -15.09 -14.74 25.68
C VAL A 181 -14.20 -14.46 26.89
N ASP A 182 -13.65 -15.49 27.51
CA ASP A 182 -12.76 -15.34 28.67
C ASP A 182 -11.46 -14.63 28.30
N GLU A 183 -10.85 -15.02 27.17
CA GLU A 183 -9.68 -14.34 26.60
C GLU A 183 -9.98 -12.88 26.25
N ALA A 184 -11.21 -12.57 25.82
CA ALA A 184 -11.65 -11.21 25.57
C ALA A 184 -11.76 -10.39 26.87
N ARG A 185 -12.29 -10.96 27.95
CA ARG A 185 -12.35 -10.30 29.27
C ARG A 185 -10.96 -10.03 29.83
N GLU A 186 -10.07 -11.02 29.78
CA GLU A 186 -8.67 -10.85 30.18
C GLU A 186 -7.99 -9.73 29.38
N PHE A 187 -8.27 -9.66 28.07
CA PHE A 187 -7.70 -8.62 27.22
C PHE A 187 -8.23 -7.22 27.57
N VAL A 188 -9.50 -7.08 27.95
CA VAL A 188 -10.04 -5.81 28.47
C VAL A 188 -9.27 -5.36 29.71
N GLU A 189 -9.03 -6.25 30.66
CA GLU A 189 -8.28 -5.92 31.89
C GLU A 189 -6.83 -5.55 31.60
N GLN A 190 -6.18 -6.23 30.64
CA GLN A 190 -4.85 -5.85 30.16
C GLN A 190 -4.84 -4.43 29.57
N MET A 191 -5.83 -4.08 28.75
CA MET A 191 -5.94 -2.74 28.19
C MET A 191 -6.20 -1.69 29.29
N LYS A 192 -7.09 -1.96 30.25
CA LYS A 192 -7.36 -1.07 31.39
C LYS A 192 -6.13 -0.83 32.25
N SER A 193 -5.30 -1.85 32.50
CA SER A 193 -4.06 -1.72 33.26
C SER A 193 -3.06 -0.74 32.62
N LYS A 194 -3.18 -0.51 31.31
CA LYS A 194 -2.42 0.47 30.54
C LYS A 194 -3.14 1.83 30.40
N GLY A 195 -4.17 2.08 31.21
CA GLY A 195 -4.91 3.35 31.24
C GLY A 195 -5.89 3.53 30.09
N PHE A 196 -6.29 2.45 29.39
CA PHE A 196 -7.29 2.53 28.34
C PHE A 196 -8.71 2.40 28.88
N VAL A 197 -9.59 3.27 28.39
CA VAL A 197 -11.03 3.24 28.69
C VAL A 197 -11.78 3.19 27.36
N PRO A 198 -12.51 2.11 27.05
CA PRO A 198 -13.33 2.04 25.84
C PRO A 198 -14.43 3.10 25.85
N ASN A 199 -14.65 3.76 24.71
CA ASN A 199 -15.74 4.71 24.55
C ASN A 199 -16.99 3.99 24.02
N GLU A 200 -18.05 3.89 24.83
CA GLU A 200 -19.28 3.17 24.45
C GLU A 200 -19.96 3.77 23.20
N ALA A 201 -20.08 5.08 23.10
CA ALA A 201 -20.71 5.72 21.96
C ALA A 201 -19.95 5.42 20.66
N ALA A 202 -18.62 5.51 20.69
CA ALA A 202 -17.78 5.22 19.53
C ALA A 202 -17.82 3.75 19.11
N VAL A 203 -17.92 2.81 20.07
CA VAL A 203 -18.11 1.38 19.77
C VAL A 203 -19.47 1.13 19.13
N ARG A 204 -20.53 1.74 19.67
CA ARG A 204 -21.88 1.62 19.12
C ARG A 204 -21.96 2.18 17.71
N GLU A 205 -21.28 3.28 17.42
CA GLU A 205 -21.18 3.85 16.08
C GLU A 205 -20.52 2.85 15.11
N VAL A 206 -19.39 2.24 15.49
CA VAL A 206 -18.71 1.23 14.67
C VAL A 206 -19.57 -0.02 14.45
N LEU A 207 -20.46 -0.35 15.39
CA LEU A 207 -21.33 -1.54 15.34
C LEU A 207 -22.75 -1.25 14.82
N ASN A 208 -23.09 0.00 14.48
CA ASN A 208 -24.47 0.44 14.23
C ASN A 208 -25.23 -0.36 13.15
N ASN A 209 -24.52 -0.81 12.11
CA ASN A 209 -25.07 -1.52 10.97
C ASN A 209 -24.97 -3.04 11.08
N LYS A 210 -24.38 -3.54 12.17
CA LYS A 210 -24.20 -4.97 12.41
C LYS A 210 -25.32 -5.44 13.35
N ARG A 211 -25.77 -6.68 13.20
CA ARG A 211 -26.73 -7.34 14.13
C ARG A 211 -26.27 -8.75 14.46
N GLY A 212 -26.61 -9.23 15.65
CA GLY A 212 -26.42 -10.63 16.06
C GLY A 212 -25.62 -10.83 17.34
N GLN A 213 -25.44 -12.11 17.72
CA GLN A 213 -24.84 -12.52 18.99
C GLN A 213 -23.44 -11.96 19.21
N VAL A 214 -22.63 -11.86 18.15
CA VAL A 214 -21.26 -11.34 18.21
C VAL A 214 -21.21 -9.93 18.82
N ILE A 215 -22.15 -9.06 18.46
CA ILE A 215 -22.18 -7.66 18.92
C ILE A 215 -22.59 -7.59 20.38
N ILE A 216 -23.60 -8.38 20.76
CA ILE A 216 -24.04 -8.49 22.14
C ILE A 216 -22.86 -8.93 23.00
N THR A 217 -22.14 -9.97 22.57
CA THR A 217 -20.93 -10.44 23.25
C THR A 217 -19.88 -9.33 23.35
N VAL A 218 -19.60 -8.59 22.27
CA VAL A 218 -18.62 -7.48 22.29
C VAL A 218 -19.02 -6.38 23.28
N ILE A 219 -20.28 -5.96 23.28
CA ILE A 219 -20.80 -4.93 24.19
C ILE A 219 -20.74 -5.41 25.64
N ASN A 220 -21.15 -6.65 25.90
CA ASN A 220 -21.15 -7.23 27.24
C ASN A 220 -19.73 -7.38 27.78
N VAL A 221 -18.77 -7.81 26.95
CA VAL A 221 -17.36 -7.92 27.34
C VAL A 221 -16.74 -6.56 27.61
N LEU A 222 -16.98 -5.57 26.75
CA LEU A 222 -16.36 -4.25 26.88
C LEU A 222 -16.94 -3.42 28.03
N PHE A 223 -18.23 -3.54 28.31
CA PHE A 223 -18.96 -2.64 29.20
C PHE A 223 -19.63 -3.33 30.41
N GLY A 224 -19.54 -4.67 30.51
CA GLY A 224 -20.11 -5.41 31.64
C GLY A 224 -21.64 -5.38 31.72
N LYS A 225 -22.32 -5.29 30.57
CA LYS A 225 -23.79 -5.29 30.45
C LYS A 225 -24.35 -6.69 30.17
#